data_AF-D1G5L9-F1
#
_entry.id   AF-D1G5L9-F1
#
_cell.length_a   1.000
_cell.length_b   1.000
_cell.length_c   1.000
_cell.angle_alpha   90.00
_cell.angle_beta   90.00
_cell.angle_gamma   90.00
#
_symmetry.space_group_name_H-M   'P 1'
#
loop_
_entity.id
_entity.type
_entity.pdbx_description
1 polymer ?
#
loop_
_entity_poly.entity_id
_entity_poly.type
_entity_poly.pdbx_seq_one_letter_code
_entity_poly.pdbx_strand_id
1 'polypeptide(L)'
;MILIVLSVSLTALSFWHSYIMFLIMIGGMLVLFMYMTSVASNEKFKFSSIGLAISITTITYTITIQTSDYWMKYTKIINTEETSKLKSFLFSLNKFLNEPSYTLSIILIMYLLITLIAVIKIVNINLGPIRYMN
;
A
#
# COMPACT_ATOMS: atom_id res chain seq x y z
N MET A 1 -7.56 -2.56 0.26
CA MET A 1 -6.53 -1.95 1.13
C MET A 1 -6.56 -2.53 2.55
N ILE A 2 -7.64 -2.27 3.32
CA ILE A 2 -7.77 -2.78 4.71
C ILE A 2 -7.60 -4.30 4.81
N LEU A 3 -8.22 -5.08 3.91
CA LEU A 3 -8.11 -6.55 3.92
C LEU A 3 -6.68 -7.04 3.71
N ILE A 4 -5.88 -6.30 2.93
CA ILE A 4 -4.47 -6.65 2.66
C ILE A 4 -3.60 -6.31 3.87
N VAL A 5 -3.84 -5.17 4.52
CA VAL A 5 -3.13 -4.81 5.77
C VAL A 5 -3.46 -5.83 6.86
N LEU A 6 -4.71 -6.27 6.95
CA LEU A 6 -5.16 -7.32 7.87
C LEU A 6 -4.50 -8.66 7.56
N SER A 7 -4.47 -9.11 6.30
CA SER A 7 -3.83 -10.40 5.96
C SER A 7 -2.32 -10.39 6.23
N VAL A 8 -1.64 -9.27 5.96
CA VAL A 8 -0.22 -9.09 6.29
C VAL A 8 -0.01 -9.05 7.81
N SER A 9 -0.91 -8.42 8.57
CA SER A 9 -0.82 -8.39 10.04
C SER A 9 -1.01 -9.75 10.70
N LEU A 10 -1.81 -10.63 10.09
CA LEU A 10 -2.07 -11.98 10.59
C LEU A 10 -0.93 -12.96 10.28
N THR A 11 -0.12 -12.66 9.26
CA THR A 11 0.99 -13.51 8.82
C THR A 11 2.36 -13.02 9.32
N ALA A 12 2.49 -11.73 9.60
CA ALA A 12 3.72 -11.14 10.10
C ALA A 12 3.86 -11.34 11.62
N LEU A 13 5.10 -11.55 12.05
CA LEU A 13 5.47 -11.62 13.48
C LEU A 13 5.27 -10.30 14.23
N SER A 14 5.20 -9.18 13.51
CA SER A 14 5.01 -7.87 14.09
C SER A 14 4.20 -6.96 13.18
N PHE A 15 3.56 -5.97 13.78
CA PHE A 15 2.71 -5.00 13.08
C PHE A 15 3.49 -3.96 12.25
N TRP A 16 4.82 -3.91 12.35
CA TRP A 16 5.62 -2.84 11.74
C TRP A 16 5.51 -2.83 10.20
N HIS A 17 5.52 -4.01 9.57
CA HIS A 17 5.40 -4.11 8.11
C HIS A 17 4.01 -3.70 7.61
N SER A 18 2.95 -4.20 8.27
CA SER A 18 1.57 -3.82 7.97
C SER A 18 1.32 -2.32 8.17
N TYR A 19 1.96 -1.72 9.18
CA TYR A 19 1.88 -0.29 9.46
C TYR A 19 2.54 0.56 8.37
N ILE A 20 3.76 0.26 7.95
CA ILE A 20 4.44 0.98 6.84
C ILE A 20 3.60 0.88 5.56
N MET A 21 3.09 -0.30 5.25
CA MET A 21 2.26 -0.52 4.06
C MET A 21 0.95 0.30 4.10
N PHE A 22 0.33 0.41 5.28
CA PHE A 22 -0.86 1.24 5.48
C PHE A 22 -0.57 2.73 5.22
N LEU A 23 0.53 3.25 5.75
CA LEU A 23 0.93 4.65 5.56
C LEU A 23 1.17 4.98 4.09
N ILE A 24 1.93 4.15 3.37
CA ILE A 24 2.26 4.38 1.96
C ILE A 24 0.99 4.39 1.09
N MET A 25 0.08 3.44 1.32
CA MET A 25 -1.15 3.36 0.52
C MET A 25 -2.11 4.53 0.80
N ILE A 26 -2.25 4.99 2.06
CA ILE A 26 -3.06 6.19 2.36
C ILE A 26 -2.44 7.43 1.73
N GLY A 27 -1.13 7.62 1.87
CA GLY A 27 -0.43 8.77 1.27
C GLY A 27 -0.63 8.84 -0.24
N GLY A 28 -0.46 7.71 -0.94
CA GLY A 28 -0.67 7.64 -2.38
C GLY A 28 -2.13 7.92 -2.80
N MET A 29 -3.10 7.38 -2.07
CA MET A 29 -4.52 7.60 -2.36
C MET A 29 -4.94 9.06 -2.15
N LEU A 30 -4.42 9.72 -1.11
CA LEU A 30 -4.73 11.14 -0.84
C LEU A 30 -4.20 12.06 -1.95
N VAL A 31 -2.99 11.81 -2.46
CA VAL A 31 -2.43 12.59 -3.57
C VAL A 31 -3.25 12.41 -4.84
N LEU A 32 -3.62 11.17 -5.18
CA LEU A 32 -4.50 10.88 -6.32
C LEU A 32 -5.87 11.53 -6.17
N PHE A 33 -6.44 11.53 -4.96
CA PHE A 33 -7.72 12.16 -4.68
C PHE A 33 -7.68 13.68 -4.87
N MET A 34 -6.62 14.35 -4.39
CA MET A 34 -6.42 15.79 -4.64
C MET A 34 -6.29 16.08 -6.13
N TYR A 35 -5.55 15.25 -6.87
CA TYR A 35 -5.41 15.41 -8.32
C TYR A 35 -6.76 15.28 -9.04
N MET A 36 -7.53 14.22 -8.78
CA MET A 36 -8.83 14.01 -9.45
C MET A 36 -9.84 15.11 -9.16
N THR A 37 -9.95 15.56 -7.91
CA THR A 37 -10.87 16.67 -7.54
C THR A 37 -10.45 18.00 -8.15
N SER A 38 -9.17 18.19 -8.50
CA SER A 38 -8.68 19.37 -9.20
C SER A 38 -8.93 19.37 -10.71
N VAL A 39 -9.09 18.18 -11.33
CA VAL A 39 -9.18 18.02 -12.80
C VAL A 39 -10.63 17.86 -13.30
N ALA A 40 -11.53 17.25 -12.52
CA ALA A 40 -12.90 17.00 -12.94
C ALA A 40 -13.93 17.73 -12.06
N SER A 41 -15.01 18.22 -12.68
CA SER A 41 -16.20 18.67 -11.96
C SER A 41 -16.79 17.52 -11.17
N ASN A 42 -17.28 17.80 -9.95
CA ASN A 42 -17.97 16.85 -9.07
C ASN A 42 -19.28 16.33 -9.70
N GLU A 43 -19.19 15.49 -10.74
CA GLU A 43 -20.35 14.80 -11.27
C GLU A 43 -20.87 13.80 -10.24
N LYS A 44 -22.17 13.85 -9.97
CA LYS A 44 -22.80 12.96 -9.01
C LYS A 44 -22.69 11.52 -9.52
N PHE A 45 -22.00 10.67 -8.77
CA PHE A 45 -21.89 9.25 -9.06
C PHE A 45 -23.29 8.63 -9.21
N LYS A 46 -23.59 8.09 -10.40
CA LYS A 46 -24.82 7.31 -10.62
C LYS A 46 -24.56 5.89 -10.17
N PHE A 47 -25.04 5.53 -8.98
CA PHE A 47 -24.98 4.15 -8.49
C PHE A 47 -26.03 3.30 -9.24
N SER A 48 -25.59 2.24 -9.92
CA SER A 48 -26.48 1.23 -10.46
C SER A 48 -26.79 0.19 -9.38
N SER A 49 -28.07 -0.18 -9.23
CA SER A 49 -28.49 -1.25 -8.31
C SER A 49 -27.84 -2.59 -8.67
N ILE A 50 -27.60 -2.84 -9.96
CA ILE A 50 -26.86 -4.02 -10.45
C ILE A 50 -25.40 -4.00 -9.98
N GLY A 51 -24.74 -2.84 -10.00
CA GLY A 51 -23.35 -2.70 -9.57
C GLY A 51 -23.20 -2.92 -8.06
N LEU A 52 -24.17 -2.47 -7.28
CA LEU A 52 -24.25 -2.75 -5.85
C LEU A 52 -24.51 -4.24 -5.57
N ALA A 53 -25.38 -4.90 -6.33
CA ALA A 53 -25.60 -6.34 -6.17
C ALA A 53 -24.33 -7.15 -6.46
N ILE A 54 -23.59 -6.79 -7.52
CA ILE A 54 -22.32 -7.44 -7.89
C ILE A 54 -21.24 -7.20 -6.82
N SER A 55 -21.17 -6.01 -6.24
CA SER A 55 -20.19 -5.74 -5.17
C SER A 55 -20.50 -6.54 -3.91
N ILE A 56 -21.78 -6.72 -3.57
CA ILE A 56 -22.18 -7.52 -2.41
C ILE A 56 -21.88 -9.01 -2.63
N THR A 57 -22.19 -9.55 -3.81
CA THR A 57 -21.94 -10.98 -4.11
C THR A 57 -20.45 -11.31 -4.16
N THR A 58 -19.62 -10.40 -4.66
CA THR A 58 -18.16 -10.59 -4.67
C THR A 58 -17.60 -10.59 -3.24
N ILE A 59 -18.08 -9.70 -2.36
CA ILE A 59 -17.64 -9.68 -0.96
C ILE A 59 -18.03 -10.99 -0.26
N THR A 60 -19.28 -11.44 -0.38
CA THR A 60 -19.72 -12.67 0.30
C THR A 60 -18.96 -13.91 -0.18
N TYR A 61 -18.68 -14.01 -1.48
CA TYR A 61 -17.89 -15.11 -2.03
C TYR A 61 -16.44 -15.12 -1.51
N THR A 62 -15.82 -13.94 -1.34
CA THR A 62 -14.46 -13.88 -0.79
C THR A 62 -14.38 -14.33 0.66
N ILE A 63 -15.41 -14.08 1.46
CA ILE A 63 -15.45 -14.47 2.87
C ILE A 63 -15.61 -15.99 3.00
N THR A 64 -16.47 -16.62 2.21
CA THR A 64 -16.75 -18.06 2.32
C THR A 64 -15.56 -18.94 1.91
N ILE A 65 -14.71 -18.48 0.99
CA ILE A 65 -13.48 -19.20 0.63
C ILE A 65 -12.49 -19.23 1.80
N GLN A 66 -12.38 -18.14 2.56
CA GLN A 66 -11.40 -17.99 3.63
C GLN A 66 -11.69 -18.85 4.85
N THR A 67 -12.95 -19.25 5.08
CA THR A 67 -13.35 -20.08 6.22
C THR A 67 -13.09 -21.58 6.02
N SER A 68 -12.62 -22.00 4.84
CA SER A 68 -12.25 -23.41 4.61
C SER A 68 -11.01 -23.80 5.43
N ASP A 69 -10.86 -25.10 5.73
CA ASP A 69 -9.90 -25.74 6.65
C ASP A 69 -8.43 -25.25 6.59
N TYR A 70 -8.04 -24.54 5.54
CA TYR A 70 -6.75 -23.88 5.37
C TYR A 70 -6.38 -22.93 6.52
N TRP A 71 -7.33 -22.16 7.05
CA TRP A 71 -7.05 -21.20 8.14
C TRP A 71 -6.65 -21.90 9.44
N MET A 72 -7.33 -23.00 9.79
CA MET A 72 -7.07 -23.75 11.02
C MET A 72 -5.72 -24.50 10.98
N LYS A 73 -5.26 -24.88 9.78
CA LYS A 73 -3.92 -25.46 9.61
C LYS A 73 -2.81 -24.42 9.75
N TYR A 74 -3.07 -23.18 9.32
CA TYR A 74 -2.09 -22.09 9.36
C TYR A 74 -1.83 -21.60 10.80
N THR A 75 -2.88 -21.46 11.62
CA THR A 75 -2.75 -21.02 13.02
C THR A 75 -1.95 -22.01 13.88
N LYS A 76 -2.05 -23.31 13.60
CA LYS A 76 -1.31 -24.36 14.32
C LYS A 76 0.20 -24.36 14.06
N ILE A 77 0.62 -23.87 12.89
CA ILE A 77 2.04 -23.78 12.48
C ILE A 77 2.74 -22.57 13.12
N ILE A 78 1.99 -21.52 13.43
CA ILE A 78 2.56 -20.27 13.97
C ILE A 78 2.99 -20.43 15.44
N ASN A 79 2.21 -21.14 16.25
CA ASN A 79 2.44 -21.25 17.71
C ASN A 79 3.71 -22.03 18.11
N THR A 80 4.33 -22.81 17.20
CA THR A 80 5.46 -23.69 17.55
C THR A 80 6.84 -23.03 17.39
N GLU A 81 6.94 -21.83 16.81
CA GLU A 81 8.22 -21.21 16.41
C GLU A 81 8.43 -19.78 16.93
N GLU A 82 7.73 -19.36 17.98
CA GLU A 82 7.67 -17.94 18.37
C GLU A 82 8.99 -17.36 18.91
N THR A 83 9.86 -18.17 19.53
CA THR A 83 11.04 -17.66 20.24
C THR A 83 12.25 -17.37 19.33
N SER A 84 12.45 -18.15 18.26
CA SER A 84 13.53 -17.93 17.28
C SER A 84 13.18 -16.80 16.30
N LYS A 85 11.89 -16.57 16.07
CA LYS A 85 11.36 -15.55 15.15
C LYS A 85 11.43 -14.11 15.69
N LEU A 86 11.39 -13.91 17.01
CA LEU A 86 11.56 -12.56 17.59
C LEU A 86 12.98 -12.01 17.39
N LYS A 87 14.00 -12.87 17.47
CA LYS A 87 15.40 -12.46 17.22
C LYS A 87 15.66 -12.17 15.74
N SER A 88 15.03 -12.92 14.82
CA SER A 88 15.11 -12.64 13.39
C SER A 88 14.32 -11.38 12.97
N PHE A 89 13.29 -11.00 13.73
CA PHE A 89 12.56 -9.74 13.52
C PHE A 89 13.42 -8.49 13.77
N LEU A 90 14.15 -8.42 14.90
CA LEU A 90 15.05 -7.28 15.15
C LEU A 90 16.13 -7.17 14.07
N PHE A 91 16.57 -8.30 13.53
CA PHE A 91 17.53 -8.33 12.42
C PHE A 91 16.90 -7.97 11.07
N SER A 92 15.59 -8.21 10.86
CA SER A 92 14.93 -7.94 9.58
C SER A 92 14.76 -6.44 9.30
N LEU A 93 14.55 -5.61 10.33
CA LEU A 93 14.46 -4.15 10.19
C LEU A 93 15.77 -3.53 9.70
N ASN A 94 16.91 -3.99 10.23
CA ASN A 94 18.23 -3.47 9.87
C ASN A 94 18.89 -4.24 8.71
N LYS A 95 18.24 -5.26 8.16
CA LYS A 95 18.81 -6.10 7.10
C LYS A 95 19.27 -5.27 5.91
N PHE A 96 18.45 -4.32 5.44
CA PHE A 96 18.75 -3.50 4.27
C PHE A 96 19.84 -2.45 4.50
N LEU A 97 20.13 -2.11 5.76
CA LEU A 97 21.20 -1.20 6.12
C LEU A 97 22.54 -1.92 6.35
N ASN A 98 22.51 -3.26 6.44
CA ASN A 98 23.70 -4.09 6.61
C ASN A 98 24.14 -4.72 5.28
N GLU A 99 25.42 -5.04 5.19
CA GLU A 99 25.98 -5.85 4.10
C GLU A 99 25.30 -7.24 4.05
N PRO A 100 25.02 -7.80 2.86
CA PRO A 100 25.35 -7.35 1.50
C PRO A 100 24.31 -6.40 0.86
N SER A 101 23.17 -6.19 1.51
CA SER A 101 22.03 -5.43 0.97
C SER A 101 22.19 -3.91 1.05
N TYR A 102 23.25 -3.42 1.69
CA TYR A 102 23.54 -1.99 1.78
C TYR A 102 23.61 -1.31 0.41
N THR A 103 24.15 -2.00 -0.61
CA THR A 103 24.18 -1.51 -2.00
C THR A 103 22.79 -1.16 -2.55
N LEU A 104 21.78 -1.99 -2.24
CA LEU A 104 20.39 -1.75 -2.64
C LEU A 104 19.81 -0.52 -1.94
N SER A 105 20.18 -0.27 -0.68
CA SER A 105 19.76 0.93 0.04
C SER A 105 20.32 2.21 -0.59
N ILE A 106 21.60 2.21 -1.00
CA ILE A 106 22.22 3.36 -1.68
C ILE A 106 21.51 3.65 -3.00
N ILE A 107 21.21 2.62 -3.80
CA ILE A 107 20.51 2.79 -5.09
C ILE A 107 19.12 3.42 -4.87
N LEU A 108 18.38 2.99 -3.84
CA LEU A 108 17.05 3.55 -3.52
C LEU A 108 17.12 5.01 -3.10
N ILE A 109 18.11 5.38 -2.28
CA ILE A 109 18.31 6.78 -1.87
C ILE A 109 18.62 7.65 -3.10
N MET A 110 19.53 7.18 -3.97
CA MET A 110 19.86 7.89 -5.21
C MET A 110 18.65 8.00 -6.14
N TYR A 111 17.84 6.96 -6.27
CA TYR A 111 16.61 6.97 -7.05
C TYR A 111 15.62 8.05 -6.54
N LEU A 112 15.34 8.06 -5.22
CA LEU A 112 14.45 9.05 -4.62
C LEU A 112 14.96 10.50 -4.77
N LEU A 113 16.28 10.69 -4.71
CA LEU A 113 16.89 12.00 -4.92
C LEU A 113 16.74 12.46 -6.38
N ILE A 114 16.99 11.57 -7.34
CA ILE A 114 16.83 11.88 -8.77
C ILE A 114 15.37 12.19 -9.10
N THR A 115 14.42 11.41 -8.57
CA THR A 115 12.98 11.68 -8.81
C THR A 115 12.55 13.01 -8.21
N LEU A 116 13.03 13.40 -7.03
CA LEU A 116 12.75 14.71 -6.46
C LEU A 116 13.26 15.85 -7.36
N ILE A 117 14.50 15.77 -7.84
CA ILE A 117 15.08 16.77 -8.76
C ILE A 117 14.27 16.82 -10.07
N ALA A 118 13.91 15.66 -10.62
CA ALA A 118 13.10 15.58 -11.83
C ALA A 118 11.72 16.22 -11.64
N VAL A 119 11.04 15.95 -10.52
CA VAL A 119 9.74 16.56 -10.19
C VAL A 119 9.86 18.08 -10.07
N ILE A 120 10.88 18.60 -9.37
CA ILE A 120 11.11 20.06 -9.29
C ILE A 120 11.32 20.66 -10.68
N LYS A 121 12.08 20.00 -11.56
CA LYS A 121 12.27 20.46 -12.94
C LYS A 121 10.97 20.45 -13.76
N ILE A 122 10.12 19.42 -13.60
CA ILE A 122 8.83 19.33 -14.30
C ILE A 122 7.86 20.42 -13.83
N VAL A 123 7.75 20.63 -12.51
CA VAL A 123 6.84 21.62 -11.93
C VAL A 123 7.28 23.06 -12.26
N ASN A 124 8.59 23.32 -12.36
CA ASN A 124 9.13 24.64 -12.69
C ASN A 124 9.06 24.99 -14.19
N ILE A 125 8.45 24.15 -15.05
CA ILE A 125 8.13 24.50 -16.43
C ILE A 125 6.98 25.52 -16.39
N ASN A 126 7.34 26.79 -16.16
CA ASN A 126 6.45 27.95 -16.17
C ASN A 126 5.93 28.21 -17.60
N LEU A 127 4.95 27.42 -18.04
CA LEU A 127 4.05 27.77 -19.13
C LEU A 127 2.63 27.82 -18.55
N GLY A 128 2.32 28.92 -17.85
CA GLY A 128 0.94 29.42 -17.88
C GLY A 128 0.68 30.10 -19.23
N PRO A 129 -0.57 30.19 -19.74
CA PRO A 129 -1.86 29.93 -19.10
C PRO A 129 -2.76 28.94 -19.88
N ILE A 130 -3.56 28.13 -19.18
CA ILE A 130 -4.84 27.61 -19.73
C ILE A 130 -6.01 28.23 -18.96
N ARG A 131 -5.88 29.51 -18.59
CA ARG A 131 -7.07 30.36 -18.52
C ARG A 131 -7.25 30.85 -19.94
N TYR A 132 -8.31 30.37 -20.60
CA TYR A 132 -8.83 31.02 -21.80
C TYR A 132 -8.84 32.53 -21.52
N MET A 133 -8.01 33.28 -22.26
CA MET A 133 -8.22 34.71 -22.41
C MET A 133 -9.43 34.84 -23.33
N ASN A 134 -10.55 35.27 -22.75
CA ASN A 134 -11.83 35.67 -23.37
C ASN A 134 -12.19 35.07 -24.74
#